data_AF-F6ICM9-F1
#
_entry.id   AF-F6ICM9-F1
#
_cell.length_a   1.000
_cell.length_b   1.000
_cell.length_c   1.000
_cell.angle_alpha   90.00
_cell.angle_beta   90.00
_cell.angle_gamma   90.00
#
_symmetry.space_group_name_H-M   'P 1'
#
loop_
_entity.id
_entity.type
_entity.pdbx_description
1 polymer ?
#
loop_
_entity_poly.entity_id
_entity_poly.type
_entity_poly.pdbx_seq_one_letter_code
_entity_poly.pdbx_strand_id
1 'polypeptide(L)'
;MAQSIKLGDDIMKIVRRESELQSRSIAGQIAHWVRIGRAIEKSGNFDHARITAALAGDIQTTDLTDEEKDVWLDSFIEKMEQPGSDENAFFARRRQYGLGVGLDAAGNVVREKATPKA
;
A
#
# COMPACT_ATOMS: atom_id res chain seq x y z
N MET A 1 -9.98 -6.17 -33.19
CA MET A 1 -10.72 -6.87 -32.11
C MET A 1 -10.70 -5.99 -30.88
N ALA A 2 -11.84 -5.68 -30.28
CA ALA A 2 -11.89 -4.94 -29.03
C ALA A 2 -11.61 -5.92 -27.88
N GLN A 3 -10.62 -5.61 -27.04
CA GLN A 3 -10.35 -6.34 -25.81
C GLN A 3 -10.91 -5.53 -24.64
N SER A 4 -11.57 -6.19 -23.69
CA SER A 4 -12.09 -5.55 -22.48
C SER A 4 -11.16 -5.80 -21.30
N ILE A 5 -11.00 -4.79 -20.45
CA ILE A 5 -10.29 -4.86 -19.17
C ILE A 5 -11.24 -4.40 -18.07
N LYS A 6 -11.05 -4.92 -16.85
CA LYS A 6 -11.74 -4.42 -15.65
C LYS A 6 -10.82 -3.45 -14.93
N LEU A 7 -11.36 -2.32 -14.52
CA LEU A 7 -10.66 -1.29 -13.75
C LEU A 7 -11.48 -0.97 -12.50
N GLY A 8 -10.80 -0.65 -11.40
CA GLY A 8 -11.45 -0.18 -10.17
C GLY A 8 -12.19 1.15 -10.40
N ASP A 9 -13.24 1.38 -9.60
CA ASP A 9 -14.07 2.59 -9.69
C ASP A 9 -13.28 3.87 -9.40
N ASP A 10 -12.31 3.78 -8.50
CA ASP A 10 -11.34 4.82 -8.16
C ASP A 10 -10.51 5.22 -9.38
N ILE A 11 -9.88 4.26 -10.06
CA ILE A 11 -9.10 4.50 -11.27
C ILE A 11 -9.99 5.04 -12.39
N MET A 12 -11.19 4.48 -12.57
CA MET A 12 -12.14 4.94 -13.58
C MET A 12 -12.58 6.39 -13.38
N LYS A 13 -12.72 6.86 -12.12
CA LYS A 13 -13.00 8.27 -11.82
C LYS A 13 -11.86 9.17 -12.28
N ILE A 14 -10.62 8.78 -12.02
CA ILE A 14 -9.42 9.56 -12.41
C ILE A 14 -9.32 9.62 -13.95
N VAL A 15 -9.43 8.46 -14.63
CA VAL A 15 -9.36 8.39 -16.10
C VAL A 15 -10.43 9.26 -16.74
N ARG A 16 -11.68 9.21 -16.25
CA ARG A 16 -12.78 10.00 -16.82
C ARG A 16 -12.49 11.49 -16.74
N ARG A 17 -12.13 11.97 -15.55
CA ARG A 17 -11.75 13.37 -15.33
C ARG A 17 -10.63 13.80 -16.26
N GLU A 18 -9.57 13.01 -16.37
CA GLU A 18 -8.44 13.38 -17.22
C GLU A 18 -8.80 13.34 -18.71
N SER A 19 -9.60 12.36 -19.13
CA SER A 19 -10.03 12.24 -20.52
C SER A 19 -10.85 13.45 -20.98
N GLU A 20 -11.69 14.00 -20.10
CA GLU A 20 -12.46 15.22 -20.34
C GLU A 20 -11.54 16.44 -20.45
N LEU A 21 -10.61 16.62 -19.50
CA LEU A 21 -9.65 17.73 -19.51
C LEU A 21 -8.75 17.72 -20.75
N GLN A 22 -8.36 16.53 -21.20
CA GLN A 22 -7.45 16.33 -22.33
C GLN A 22 -8.16 16.20 -23.67
N SER A 23 -9.50 16.25 -23.70
CA SER A 23 -10.31 16.01 -24.90
C SER A 23 -9.97 14.69 -25.61
N ARG A 24 -9.78 13.61 -24.84
CA ARG A 24 -9.48 12.26 -25.34
C ARG A 24 -10.59 11.28 -24.97
N SER A 25 -10.71 10.18 -25.71
CA SER A 25 -11.54 9.07 -25.26
C SER A 25 -10.93 8.41 -24.02
N ILE A 26 -11.75 7.76 -23.19
CA ILE A 26 -11.30 6.98 -22.01
C ILE A 26 -10.20 5.98 -22.41
N ALA A 27 -10.44 5.20 -23.46
CA ALA A 27 -9.47 4.23 -23.97
C ALA A 27 -8.19 4.92 -24.47
N GLY A 28 -8.31 6.08 -25.12
CA GLY A 28 -7.17 6.88 -25.57
C GLY A 28 -6.33 7.41 -24.40
N GLN A 29 -6.98 7.88 -23.34
CA GLN A 29 -6.31 8.38 -22.14
C GLN A 29 -5.58 7.25 -21.39
N ILE A 30 -6.22 6.09 -21.22
CA ILE A 30 -5.57 4.90 -20.63
C ILE A 30 -4.35 4.51 -21.47
N ALA A 31 -4.51 4.40 -22.79
CA ALA A 31 -3.41 4.03 -23.69
C ALA A 31 -2.27 5.07 -23.66
N HIS A 32 -2.57 6.34 -23.38
CA HIS A 32 -1.55 7.36 -23.22
C HIS A 32 -0.75 7.16 -21.92
N TRP A 33 -1.42 6.99 -20.78
CA TRP A 33 -0.76 6.72 -19.51
C TRP A 33 0.06 5.43 -19.53
N VAL A 34 -0.43 4.36 -20.16
CA VAL A 34 0.34 3.11 -20.31
C VAL A 34 1.64 3.34 -21.09
N ARG A 35 1.64 4.20 -22.11
CA ARG A 35 2.87 4.55 -22.85
C ARG A 35 3.84 5.36 -22.00
N ILE A 36 3.32 6.27 -21.17
CA ILE A 36 4.13 7.04 -20.22
C ILE A 36 4.75 6.09 -19.18
N GLY A 37 3.96 5.23 -18.55
CA GLY A 37 4.45 4.24 -17.58
C GLY A 37 5.57 3.38 -18.16
N ARG A 38 5.38 2.85 -19.38
CA ARG A 38 6.42 2.09 -20.08
C ARG A 38 7.69 2.91 -20.38
N ALA A 39 7.55 4.21 -20.65
CA ALA A 39 8.70 5.08 -20.87
C ALA A 39 9.46 5.36 -19.56
N ILE A 40 8.74 5.57 -18.46
CA ILE A 40 9.30 5.74 -17.12
C ILE A 40 10.09 4.50 -16.71
N GLU A 41 9.50 3.30 -16.82
CA GLU A 41 10.17 2.02 -16.51
C GLU A 41 11.45 1.82 -17.33
N LYS A 42 11.48 2.30 -18.57
CA LYS A 42 12.67 2.18 -19.45
C LYS A 42 13.73 3.24 -19.20
N SER A 43 13.37 4.36 -18.58
CA SER A 43 14.29 5.49 -18.37
C SER A 43 15.35 5.18 -17.31
N GLY A 44 15.10 4.22 -16.42
CA GLY A 44 15.96 3.89 -15.28
C GLY A 44 15.78 4.82 -14.08
N ASN A 45 14.92 5.85 -14.18
CA ASN A 45 14.58 6.75 -13.06
C ASN A 45 13.60 6.14 -12.05
N PHE A 46 13.00 5.00 -12.40
CA PHE A 46 12.04 4.30 -11.56
C PHE A 46 12.29 2.80 -11.68
N ASP A 47 12.67 2.17 -10.58
CA ASP A 47 12.89 0.72 -10.50
C ASP A 47 12.10 0.12 -9.33
N HIS A 48 11.13 -0.73 -9.69
CA HIS A 48 10.30 -1.42 -8.70
C HIS A 48 11.09 -2.37 -7.79
N ALA A 49 12.26 -2.86 -8.23
CA ALA A 49 13.13 -3.67 -7.40
C ALA A 49 13.72 -2.85 -6.23
N ARG A 50 14.02 -1.56 -6.46
CA ARG A 50 14.53 -0.67 -5.41
C ARG A 50 13.45 -0.37 -4.36
N ILE A 51 12.21 -0.14 -4.79
CA ILE A 51 11.06 0.02 -3.88
C ILE A 51 10.92 -1.22 -2.99
N THR A 52 10.99 -2.41 -3.59
CA THR A 52 10.90 -3.68 -2.85
C THR A 52 12.05 -3.86 -1.87
N ALA A 53 13.28 -3.53 -2.27
CA ALA A 53 14.46 -3.56 -1.39
C ALA A 53 14.32 -2.59 -0.20
N ALA A 54 13.81 -1.38 -0.43
CA ALA A 54 13.55 -0.41 0.62
C ALA A 54 12.46 -0.89 1.59
N LEU A 55 11.39 -1.54 1.10
CA LEU A 55 10.34 -2.18 1.93
C LEU A 55 10.84 -3.39 2.73
N ALA A 56 11.93 -4.02 2.29
CA ALA A 56 12.61 -5.08 3.02
C ALA A 56 13.65 -4.56 4.01
N GLY A 57 14.01 -3.27 3.94
CA GLY A 57 15.07 -2.66 4.74
C GLY A 57 16.49 -2.93 4.20
N ASP A 58 16.61 -3.44 2.97
CA ASP A 58 17.91 -3.76 2.34
C ASP A 58 18.65 -2.51 1.86
N ILE A 59 17.91 -1.43 1.54
CA ILE A 59 18.46 -0.11 1.19
C ILE A 59 17.76 0.98 2.00
N GLN A 60 18.38 2.16 2.10
CA GLN A 60 17.79 3.29 2.80
C GLN A 60 16.71 3.96 1.94
N THR A 61 15.65 4.48 2.56
CA THR A 61 14.60 5.23 1.86
C THR A 61 15.13 6.54 1.26
N THR A 62 16.23 7.07 1.78
CA THR A 62 16.94 8.23 1.22
C THR A 62 17.61 7.93 -0.12
N ASP A 63 17.85 6.65 -0.44
CA ASP A 63 18.46 6.24 -1.69
C ASP A 63 17.44 6.18 -2.84
N LEU A 64 16.14 6.19 -2.54
CA LEU A 64 15.07 6.20 -3.54
C LEU A 64 14.98 7.54 -4.28
N THR A 65 14.60 7.50 -5.55
CA THR A 65 14.19 8.72 -6.28
C THR A 65 12.88 9.27 -5.71
N ASP A 66 12.51 10.49 -6.07
CA ASP A 66 11.27 11.08 -5.56
C ASP A 66 10.04 10.33 -6.09
N GLU A 67 10.07 9.88 -7.35
CA GLU A 67 9.03 9.02 -7.91
C GLU A 67 8.94 7.65 -7.22
N GLU A 68 10.08 7.08 -6.83
CA GLU A 68 10.12 5.81 -6.09
C GLU A 68 9.61 5.98 -4.65
N LYS A 69 9.88 7.12 -4.00
CA LYS A 69 9.42 7.41 -2.63
C LYS A 69 7.91 7.48 -2.51
N ASP A 70 7.24 8.12 -3.47
CA ASP A 70 5.78 8.22 -3.47
C ASP A 70 5.14 6.83 -3.51
N VAL A 71 5.61 5.95 -4.40
CA VAL A 71 5.11 4.57 -4.51
C VAL A 71 5.52 3.71 -3.31
N TRP A 72 6.73 3.92 -2.79
CA TRP A 72 7.19 3.25 -1.58
C TRP A 72 6.31 3.59 -0.37
N LEU A 73 5.89 4.84 -0.20
CA LEU A 73 5.06 5.27 0.93
C LEU A 73 3.68 4.60 0.90
N ASP A 74 3.03 4.58 -0.26
CA ASP A 74 1.74 3.90 -0.42
C ASP A 74 1.87 2.40 -0.10
N SER A 75 2.91 1.76 -0.66
CA SER A 75 3.19 0.33 -0.43
C SER A 75 3.54 0.04 1.04
N PHE A 76 4.24 0.97 1.70
CA PHE A 76 4.61 0.86 3.11
C PHE A 76 3.37 0.91 3.99
N ILE A 77 2.45 1.86 3.74
CA ILE A 77 1.19 1.97 4.48
C ILE A 77 0.38 0.68 4.33
N GLU A 78 0.19 0.19 3.10
CA GLU A 78 -0.53 -1.06 2.85
C GLU A 78 0.10 -2.26 3.58
N LYS A 79 1.44 -2.35 3.57
CA LYS A 79 2.16 -3.42 4.26
C LYS A 79 2.01 -3.34 5.78
N MET A 80 2.03 -2.14 6.35
CA MET A 80 1.88 -1.92 7.79
C MET A 80 0.46 -2.23 8.31
N GLU A 81 -0.55 -2.23 7.44
CA GLU A 81 -1.91 -2.66 7.79
C GLU A 81 -2.06 -4.18 7.91
N GLN A 82 -1.08 -4.94 7.40
CA GLN A 82 -1.14 -6.41 7.32
C GLN A 82 -0.15 -7.06 8.30
N PRO A 83 -0.60 -7.44 9.51
CA PRO A 83 0.30 -8.05 10.49
C PRO A 83 0.82 -9.39 10.01
N GLY A 84 2.13 -9.62 10.18
CA GLY A 84 2.78 -10.87 9.84
C GLY A 84 2.38 -12.05 10.75
N SER A 85 2.74 -13.28 10.37
CA SER A 85 2.48 -14.47 11.20
C SER A 85 3.09 -14.35 12.60
N ASP A 86 4.31 -13.83 12.68
CA ASP A 86 5.07 -13.71 13.91
C ASP A 86 4.49 -12.64 14.83
N GLU A 87 4.06 -11.52 14.25
CA GLU A 87 3.36 -10.46 14.96
C GLU A 87 2.03 -10.96 15.52
N ASN A 88 1.24 -11.64 14.69
CA ASN A 88 -0.01 -12.28 15.12
C ASN A 88 0.22 -13.28 16.26
N ALA A 89 1.26 -14.12 16.15
CA ALA A 89 1.61 -15.09 17.19
C ALA A 89 2.08 -14.41 18.48
N PHE A 90 2.88 -13.36 18.37
CA PHE A 90 3.33 -12.53 19.48
C PHE A 90 2.14 -11.93 20.25
N PHE A 91 1.22 -11.29 19.53
CA PHE A 91 0.03 -10.69 20.17
C PHE A 91 -0.95 -11.75 20.69
N ALA A 92 -1.11 -12.91 20.02
CA ALA A 92 -1.90 -14.01 20.55
C ALA A 92 -1.36 -14.52 21.89
N ARG A 93 -0.04 -14.68 22.01
CA ARG A 93 0.61 -15.07 23.28
C ARG A 93 0.42 -14.01 24.35
N ARG A 94 0.59 -12.74 24.00
CA ARG A 94 0.41 -11.61 24.94
C ARG A 94 -1.01 -11.58 25.51
N ARG A 95 -2.02 -11.87 24.68
CA ARG A 95 -3.42 -11.99 25.09
C ARG A 95 -3.68 -13.12 26.08
N GLN A 96 -3.12 -14.30 25.83
CA GLN A 96 -3.24 -15.45 26.75
C GLN A 96 -2.73 -15.15 28.18
N TYR A 97 -1.71 -14.30 28.30
CA TYR A 97 -1.15 -13.91 29.60
C TYR A 97 -1.82 -12.67 30.23
N GLY A 98 -2.85 -12.08 29.60
CA GLY A 98 -3.47 -10.84 30.09
C GLY A 98 -2.49 -9.67 30.12
N LEU A 99 -1.52 -9.65 29.20
CA LEU A 99 -0.50 -8.60 29.14
C LEU A 99 -0.92 -7.44 28.22
N GLY A 100 -2.06 -7.53 27.55
CA GLY A 100 -2.62 -6.43 26.75
C GLY A 100 -2.95 -5.20 27.60
N VAL A 101 -2.71 -4.02 27.02
CA VAL A 101 -3.14 -2.72 27.57
C VAL A 101 -3.73 -1.91 26.42
N GLY A 102 -4.83 -1.22 26.66
CA GLY A 102 -5.52 -0.42 25.66
C GLY A 102 -6.38 0.64 26.31
N LEU A 103 -7.16 1.34 25.49
CA LEU A 103 -8.13 2.32 25.95
C LEU A 103 -9.54 1.76 25.79
N ASP A 104 -10.42 2.03 26.76
CA ASP A 104 -11.85 1.82 26.58
C ASP A 104 -12.49 2.97 25.76
N ALA A 105 -13.80 2.89 25.51
CA ALA A 105 -14.53 3.91 24.75
C ALA A 105 -14.54 5.31 25.42
N ALA A 106 -14.27 5.39 26.73
CA ALA A 106 -14.15 6.64 27.47
C ALA A 106 -12.69 7.14 27.56
N GLY A 107 -11.74 6.42 26.93
CA GLY A 107 -10.32 6.76 26.96
C GLY A 107 -9.60 6.33 28.24
N ASN A 108 -10.21 5.51 29.10
CA ASN A 108 -9.54 4.99 30.29
C ASN A 108 -8.61 3.85 29.91
N VAL A 109 -7.45 3.78 30.56
CA VAL A 109 -6.52 2.66 30.40
C VAL A 109 -7.15 1.40 30.98
N VAL A 110 -7.36 0.40 30.13
CA VAL A 110 -7.81 -0.94 30.51
C VAL A 110 -6.71 -1.96 30.24
N ARG A 111 -6.66 -2.98 31.10
CA ARG A 111 -5.74 -4.11 30.95
C ARG A 111 -6.52 -5.36 30.60
N GLU A 112 -5.93 -6.17 29.74
CA GLU A 112 -6.49 -7.46 29.38
C GLU A 112 -6.47 -8.40 30.60
N LYS A 113 -7.57 -9.12 30.83
CA LYS A 113 -7.65 -10.09 31.92
C LYS A 113 -7.10 -11.41 31.43
N ALA A 114 -6.20 -12.03 32.19
CA ALA A 114 -5.72 -13.37 31.87
C ALA A 114 -6.91 -14.35 31.86
N THR A 115 -7.03 -15.14 30.80
CA THR A 115 -8.03 -16.21 30.74
C THR A 115 -7.63 -17.27 31.77
N PRO A 116 -8.51 -17.68 32.71
CA PRO A 116 -8.18 -18.73 33.66
C PRO A 116 -7.83 -20.01 32.90
N LYS A 117 -6.72 -20.68 33.24
CA LYS A 117 -6.47 -22.04 32.76
C LYS A 117 -7.56 -22.95 33.34
N ALA A 118 -8.31 -23.62 32.46
CA ALA A 118 -9.16 -24.76 32.82
C ALA A 118 -8.31 -25.97 33.22
#